data_AF-A0A1Z4QMX1-F1
#
_entry.id   AF-A0A1Z4QMX1-F1
#
_cell.length_a   1.000
_cell.length_b   1.000
_cell.length_c   1.000
_cell.angle_alpha   90.00
_cell.angle_beta   90.00
_cell.angle_gamma   90.00
#
_symmetry.space_group_name_H-M   'P 1'
#
loop_
_entity.id
_entity.type
_entity.pdbx_description
1 polymer ?
#
loop_
_entity_poly.entity_id
_entity_poly.type
_entity_poly.pdbx_seq_one_letter_code
_entity_poly.pdbx_strand_id
1 'polypeptide(L)'
;MSMQISDRHLPITNSTLRTLIAELGEECLKVQGLIEQFQLPSLTANQQAEILAELLSSAVHLHTHCDDEFQELISEAMEKLPDD
;
A
#
# COMPACT_ATOMS: atom_id res chain seq x y z
N MET A 1 -8.56 -2.53 14.83
CA MET A 1 -7.14 -2.71 15.18
C MET A 1 -6.33 -1.98 14.13
N SER A 2 -5.71 -0.84 14.47
CA SER A 2 -4.82 -0.16 13.53
C SER A 2 -3.54 -0.98 13.41
N MET A 3 -3.29 -1.55 12.24
CA MET A 3 -2.01 -2.20 11.96
C MET A 3 -0.99 -1.09 11.66
N GLN A 4 -0.29 -0.60 12.68
CA GLN A 4 0.93 0.20 12.49
C GLN A 4 2.00 -0.71 11.89
N ILE A 5 2.14 -0.68 10.55
CA ILE A 5 3.24 -1.32 9.83
C ILE A 5 4.53 -0.50 10.00
N SER A 6 4.41 0.81 10.23
CA SER A 6 5.54 1.77 10.22
C SER A 6 6.65 1.52 11.25
N ASP A 7 6.41 0.70 12.29
CA ASP A 7 7.41 0.42 13.35
C ASP A 7 7.86 -1.05 13.43
N ARG A 8 7.37 -1.93 12.54
CA ARG A 8 7.84 -3.32 12.53
C ARG A 8 9.11 -3.39 11.71
N HIS A 9 10.23 -3.74 12.37
CA HIS A 9 11.52 -3.95 11.72
C HIS A 9 11.39 -5.04 10.65
N LEU A 10 11.21 -4.63 9.39
CA LEU A 10 11.24 -5.54 8.26
C LEU A 10 12.65 -6.11 8.16
N PRO A 11 12.84 -7.44 8.13
CA PRO A 11 14.16 -8.08 7.99
C PRO A 11 14.68 -7.94 6.54
N ILE A 12 14.66 -6.72 6.00
CA ILE A 12 15.05 -6.37 4.65
C ILE A 12 16.24 -5.42 4.74
N THR A 13 17.37 -5.89 4.22
CA THR A 13 18.64 -5.16 4.24
C THR A 13 18.67 -4.03 3.21
N ASN A 14 18.03 -4.22 2.05
CA ASN A 14 17.90 -3.19 1.03
C ASN A 14 17.00 -2.04 1.55
N SER A 15 17.59 -0.86 1.74
CA SER A 15 16.89 0.31 2.28
C SER A 15 15.82 0.84 1.34
N THR A 16 16.04 0.77 0.02
CA THR A 16 15.05 1.19 -0.98
C THR A 16 13.82 0.30 -0.90
N LEU A 17 14.00 -1.03 -0.94
CA LEU A 17 12.90 -1.97 -0.82
C LEU A 17 12.13 -1.80 0.51
N ARG A 18 12.84 -1.56 1.62
CA ARG A 18 12.21 -1.32 2.91
C ARG A 18 11.32 -0.07 2.88
N THR A 19 11.79 1.02 2.28
CA THR A 19 11.00 2.25 2.10
C THR A 19 9.78 1.99 1.22
N LEU A 20 9.97 1.33 0.07
CA LEU A 20 8.86 1.03 -0.86
C LEU A 20 7.78 0.14 -0.21
N ILE A 21 8.16 -0.84 0.62
CA ILE A 21 7.19 -1.66 1.37
C ILE A 21 6.44 -0.83 2.42
N ALA A 22 7.11 0.13 3.07
CA ALA A 22 6.44 1.03 4.01
C ALA A 22 5.43 1.93 3.29
N GLU A 23 5.82 2.53 2.17
CA GLU A 23 4.94 3.36 1.31
C GLU A 23 3.76 2.56 0.76
N LEU A 24 4.01 1.33 0.28
CA LEU A 24 2.95 0.40 -0.14
C LEU A 24 1.97 0.12 1.00
N GLY A 25 2.47 -0.12 2.21
CA GLY A 25 1.66 -0.33 3.39
C GLY A 25 0.76 0.88 3.70
N GLU A 26 1.31 2.10 3.63
CA GLU A 26 0.56 3.34 3.86
C GLU A 26 -0.55 3.53 2.82
N GLU A 27 -0.27 3.32 1.53
CA GLU A 27 -1.27 3.48 0.48
C GLU A 27 -2.34 2.37 0.54
N CYS A 28 -1.98 1.14 0.90
CA CYS A 28 -2.95 0.07 1.16
C CYS A 28 -3.90 0.40 2.34
N LEU A 29 -3.38 1.00 3.41
CA LEU A 29 -4.20 1.44 4.54
C LEU A 29 -5.17 2.57 4.12
N LYS A 30 -4.72 3.48 3.27
CA LYS A 30 -5.59 4.53 2.70
C LYS A 30 -6.70 3.93 1.84
N VAL A 31 -6.39 2.99 0.95
CA VAL A 31 -7.41 2.26 0.15
C VAL A 31 -8.42 1.58 1.06
N GLN A 32 -7.96 0.88 2.10
CA GLN A 32 -8.86 0.25 3.06
C GLN A 32 -9.78 1.28 3.72
N GLY A 33 -9.24 2.40 4.19
CA GLY A 33 -10.02 3.47 4.82
C GLY A 33 -11.05 4.10 3.88
N LEU A 34 -10.73 4.24 2.58
CA LEU A 34 -11.67 4.72 1.57
C LEU A 34 -12.80 3.72 1.32
N ILE A 35 -12.50 2.42 1.24
CA ILE A 35 -13.52 1.37 1.10
C ILE A 35 -14.45 1.35 2.31
N GLU A 36 -13.90 1.46 3.53
CA GLU A 36 -14.69 1.53 4.76
C GLU A 36 -15.60 2.78 4.78
N GLN A 37 -15.08 3.95 4.36
CA GLN A 37 -15.88 5.16 4.20
C GLN A 37 -17.00 4.99 3.17
N PHE A 38 -16.72 4.32 2.04
CA PHE A 38 -17.71 4.08 0.98
C PHE A 38 -18.87 3.19 1.43
N GLN A 39 -18.66 2.37 2.46
CA GLN A 39 -19.67 1.50 3.04
C GLN A 39 -20.57 2.20 4.07
N LEU A 40 -20.27 3.46 4.44
CA LEU A 40 -21.10 4.21 5.39
C LEU A 40 -22.50 4.45 4.82
N PRO A 41 -23.55 4.33 5.65
CA PRO A 41 -24.90 4.67 5.21
C PRO A 41 -25.03 6.17 4.95
N SER A 42 -25.96 6.53 4.05
CA SER A 42 -26.39 7.91 3.85
C SER A 42 -25.32 8.89 3.33
N LEU A 43 -24.33 8.41 2.59
CA LEU A 43 -23.41 9.28 1.85
C LEU A 43 -24.17 10.13 0.84
N THR A 44 -23.87 11.44 0.81
CA THR A 44 -24.32 12.32 -0.27
C THR A 44 -23.60 11.99 -1.58
N ALA A 45 -24.17 12.40 -2.71
CA ALA A 45 -23.53 12.19 -4.02
C ALA A 45 -22.13 12.84 -4.12
N ASN A 46 -21.93 14.00 -3.47
CA ASN A 46 -20.63 14.66 -3.44
C ASN A 46 -19.60 13.85 -2.65
N GLN A 47 -19.96 13.34 -1.46
CA GLN A 47 -19.08 12.48 -0.68
C GLN A 47 -18.74 11.19 -1.42
N GLN A 48 -19.70 10.58 -2.13
CA GLN A 48 -19.43 9.42 -2.97
C GLN A 48 -18.43 9.76 -4.09
N ALA A 49 -18.60 10.90 -4.75
CA ALA A 49 -17.69 11.33 -5.82
C ALA A 49 -16.27 11.60 -5.30
N GLU A 50 -16.13 12.23 -4.12
CA GLU A 50 -14.85 12.46 -3.46
C GLU A 50 -14.15 11.13 -3.11
N ILE A 51 -14.86 10.21 -2.44
CA ILE A 51 -14.30 8.90 -2.09
C ILE A 51 -13.87 8.12 -3.34
N LEU A 52 -14.68 8.14 -4.41
CA LEU A 52 -14.35 7.47 -5.67
C LEU A 52 -13.15 8.10 -6.38
N ALA A 53 -13.04 9.43 -6.37
CA ALA A 53 -11.89 10.13 -6.96
C ALA A 53 -10.60 9.81 -6.20
N GLU A 54 -10.65 9.79 -4.87
CA GLU A 54 -9.51 9.40 -4.03
C GLU A 54 -9.14 7.93 -4.23
N LEU A 55 -10.13 7.03 -4.30
CA LEU A 55 -9.89 5.61 -4.52
C LEU A 55 -9.26 5.36 -5.90
N LEU A 56 -9.70 6.07 -6.94
CA LEU A 56 -9.08 6.02 -8.26
C LEU A 56 -7.63 6.50 -8.21
N SER A 57 -7.36 7.62 -7.53
CA SER A 57 -6.00 8.13 -7.36
C SER A 57 -5.12 7.11 -6.65
N SER A 58 -5.59 6.50 -5.57
CA SER A 58 -4.86 5.46 -4.84
C SER A 58 -4.61 4.22 -5.68
N ALA A 59 -5.58 3.79 -6.50
CA ALA A 59 -5.41 2.67 -7.40
C ALA A 59 -4.33 2.92 -8.47
N VAL A 60 -4.31 4.13 -9.05
CA VAL A 60 -3.25 4.55 -9.98
C VAL A 60 -1.90 4.61 -9.27
N HIS A 61 -1.86 5.16 -8.05
CA HIS A 61 -0.64 5.30 -7.27
C HIS A 61 -0.04 3.92 -6.91
N LEU A 62 -0.88 2.98 -6.47
CA LEU A 62 -0.49 1.59 -6.23
C LEU A 62 0.03 0.90 -7.49
N HIS A 63 -0.62 1.11 -8.64
CA HIS A 63 -0.15 0.55 -9.90
C HIS A 63 1.27 1.03 -10.24
N THR A 64 1.54 2.32 -10.05
CA THR A 64 2.87 2.90 -10.27
C THR A 64 3.90 2.43 -9.24
N HIS A 65 3.52 2.29 -7.96
CA HIS A 65 4.46 1.86 -6.91
C HIS A 65 4.73 0.34 -6.88
N CYS A 66 3.87 -0.46 -7.52
CA CYS A 66 4.06 -1.90 -7.65
C CYS A 66 4.57 -2.28 -9.06
N ASP A 67 5.37 -1.41 -9.67
CA ASP A 67 5.92 -1.59 -11.01
C ASP A 67 7.08 -2.60 -11.05
N ASP A 68 7.75 -2.67 -12.20
CA ASP A 68 8.81 -3.65 -12.46
C ASP A 68 10.00 -3.50 -11.49
N GLU A 69 10.37 -2.29 -11.10
CA GLU A 69 11.49 -2.05 -10.17
C GLU A 69 11.15 -2.60 -8.78
N PHE A 70 9.94 -2.35 -8.28
CA PHE A 70 9.49 -2.89 -7.00
C PHE A 70 9.47 -4.43 -7.01
N GLN A 71 9.00 -5.03 -8.11
CA GLN A 71 8.93 -6.48 -8.27
C GLN A 71 10.32 -7.13 -8.35
N GLU A 72 11.27 -6.48 -9.04
CA GLU A 72 12.67 -6.94 -9.12
C GLU A 72 13.32 -6.91 -7.74
N LEU A 73 13.16 -5.83 -6.99
CA LEU A 73 13.70 -5.72 -5.64
C LEU A 73 13.16 -6.79 -4.69
N ILE A 74 11.86 -7.12 -4.78
CA ILE A 74 11.27 -8.23 -4.01
C ILE A 74 11.93 -9.55 -4.42
N SER A 75 12.07 -9.80 -5.72
CA SER A 75 12.64 -11.04 -6.25
C SER A 75 14.09 -11.21 -5.77
N GLU A 76 14.91 -10.17 -5.85
CA GLU A 76 16.27 -10.19 -5.30
C GLU A 76 16.30 -10.45 -3.79
N ALA A 77 15.35 -9.87 -3.04
CA ALA A 77 15.28 -10.09 -1.61
C ALA A 77 14.93 -11.54 -1.28
N MET A 78 14.07 -12.18 -2.08
CA MET A 78 13.74 -13.60 -1.96
C MET A 78 14.95 -14.49 -2.25
N GLU A 79 15.72 -14.21 -3.29
CA GLU A 79 16.94 -14.97 -3.64
C GLU A 79 18.03 -14.92 -2.57
N LYS A 80 18.03 -13.87 -1.73
CA LYS A 80 19.00 -13.67 -0.64
C LYS A 80 18.56 -14.32 0.68
N LEU A 81 17.39 -14.97 0.72
CA LEU A 81 16.97 -15.72 1.90
C LEU A 81 17.88 -16.96 2.06
N PRO A 82 18.19 -17.36 3.30
CA PRO A 82 18.94 -18.59 3.52
C PRO A 82 18.13 -19.80 3.03
N ASP A 83 18.80 -20.74 2.37
CA ASP A 83 18.25 -22.09 2.18
C ASP A 83 18.16 -22.75 3.57
N ASP A 84 16.98 -23.27 3.93
CA ASP A 84 16.74 -23.98 5.20
C ASP A 84 17.71 -25.18 5.42
#